data_AF-A0AAU3Y1I2-F1
#
_entry.id   AF-A0AAU3Y1I2-F1
#
_cell.length_a   1.000
_cell.length_b   1.000
_cell.length_c   1.000
_cell.angle_alpha   90.00
_cell.angle_beta   90.00
_cell.angle_gamma   90.00
#
_symmetry.space_group_name_H-M   'P 1'
#
loop_
_entity.id
_entity.type
_entity.pdbx_description
1 polymer ?
#
loop_
_entity_poly.entity_id
_entity_poly.type
_entity_poly.pdbx_seq_one_letter_code
_entity_poly.pdbx_strand_id
1 'polypeptide(L)'
;MRLLTHDTVQRVWTVEVRSHRHGPVLSCSHCPSPSEALAARNARRSALAHLARHAQSCALPAHLRTCQCRERGCGWHRRHRGCHGPVRLALTGDHGGTRWRLADVCTDCAAATAHTALVPESTHRSPDAGPRSRPNPAPHGTGFTDADAQARVRQTLVYLASALPQSCSPGARLLALQCALRTNEYGEVCLPAGLLRGMRLHQRADLWEELEYAYWLRRDARRPVRARLLDAAMQAQSNRPRRARAAHWALHPLPRYPVPHTLPCAARFAALVLAAHTRPDGTGTAERDLLTHLCGQATHQLSDLFDQLTRARFLFSWHDVRVAGEVLWQLGRPPSASLDDQSRDHSCRA
;
A
#
# COMPACT_ATOMS: atom_id res chain seq x y z
N MET A 1 19.75 24.91 -19.38
CA MET A 1 19.23 24.07 -18.27
C MET A 1 18.28 23.01 -18.82
N ARG A 2 18.56 21.71 -18.64
CA ARG A 2 17.61 20.64 -19.00
C ARG A 2 16.79 20.25 -17.77
N LEU A 3 15.48 20.47 -17.83
CA LEU A 3 14.55 19.96 -16.82
C LEU A 3 14.55 18.42 -16.89
N LEU A 4 14.96 17.77 -15.80
CA LEU A 4 14.97 16.31 -15.71
C LEU A 4 13.53 15.79 -15.68
N THR A 5 13.13 15.17 -16.78
CA THR A 5 11.80 14.58 -16.95
C THR A 5 11.57 13.46 -15.93
N HIS A 6 10.45 13.55 -15.21
CA HIS A 6 10.00 12.58 -14.21
C HIS A 6 10.16 11.12 -14.67
N ASP A 7 11.05 10.36 -14.00
CA ASP A 7 11.17 8.91 -14.16
C ASP A 7 9.95 8.20 -13.57
N THR A 8 8.91 8.20 -14.38
CA THR A 8 7.55 7.73 -14.10
C THR A 8 7.56 6.20 -14.12
N VAL A 9 6.94 5.59 -13.10
CA VAL A 9 6.96 4.13 -12.91
C VAL A 9 6.35 3.44 -14.13
N GLN A 10 7.14 2.67 -14.87
CA GLN A 10 6.64 1.86 -15.97
C GLN A 10 5.89 0.65 -15.40
N ARG A 11 4.56 0.71 -15.43
CA ARG A 11 3.67 -0.45 -15.23
C ARG A 11 3.40 -1.07 -16.60
N VAL A 12 4.39 -1.77 -17.15
CA VAL A 12 4.37 -2.33 -18.51
C VAL A 12 5.01 -3.72 -18.51
N TRP A 13 4.23 -4.75 -18.20
CA TRP A 13 4.71 -6.13 -18.25
C TRP A 13 4.51 -6.68 -19.65
N THR A 14 5.51 -7.37 -20.20
CA THR A 14 5.39 -8.08 -21.48
C THR A 14 5.81 -9.52 -21.26
N VAL A 15 4.94 -10.44 -21.66
CA VAL A 15 5.17 -11.89 -21.65
C VAL A 15 5.14 -12.39 -23.09
N GLU A 16 6.08 -13.26 -23.43
CA GLU A 16 6.25 -13.84 -24.76
C GLU A 16 6.43 -15.36 -24.61
N VAL A 17 5.66 -16.13 -25.38
CA VAL A 17 5.83 -17.58 -25.52
C VAL A 17 6.83 -17.82 -26.65
N ARG A 18 7.98 -18.43 -26.32
CA ARG A 18 9.01 -18.81 -27.28
C ARG A 18 9.02 -20.31 -27.48
N SER A 19 9.11 -20.76 -28.72
CA SER A 19 9.36 -22.16 -29.04
C SER A 19 10.79 -22.54 -28.61
N HIS A 20 10.93 -23.58 -27.79
CA HIS A 20 12.22 -24.15 -27.40
C HIS A 20 12.26 -25.64 -27.74
N ARG A 21 13.46 -26.25 -27.80
CA ARG A 21 13.65 -27.67 -28.16
C ARG A 21 12.90 -28.67 -27.25
N HIS A 22 12.49 -28.23 -26.06
CA HIS A 22 11.76 -29.03 -25.07
C HIS A 22 10.30 -28.58 -24.88
N GLY A 23 9.77 -27.75 -25.79
CA GLY A 23 8.42 -27.19 -25.72
C GLY A 23 8.38 -25.66 -25.58
N PRO A 24 7.19 -25.03 -25.59
CA PRO A 24 7.05 -23.59 -25.44
C PRO A 24 7.38 -23.11 -24.02
N VAL A 25 8.14 -22.01 -23.93
CA VAL A 25 8.63 -21.40 -22.69
C VAL A 25 8.13 -19.96 -22.58
N LEU A 26 7.69 -19.54 -21.38
CA LEU A 26 7.38 -18.13 -21.12
C LEU A 26 8.64 -17.34 -20.78
N SER A 27 8.89 -16.30 -21.56
CA SER A 27 9.78 -15.19 -21.24
C SER A 27 8.95 -14.01 -20.73
N CYS A 28 9.37 -13.36 -19.66
CA CYS A 28 8.74 -12.12 -19.15
C CYS A 28 9.79 -11.04 -19.02
N SER A 29 9.50 -9.82 -19.48
CA SER A 29 10.43 -8.68 -19.39
C SER A 29 10.79 -8.26 -17.96
N HIS A 30 10.14 -8.84 -16.94
CA HIS A 30 10.33 -8.53 -15.51
C HIS A 30 10.73 -9.75 -14.66
N CYS A 31 10.89 -10.95 -15.25
CA CYS A 31 11.32 -12.15 -14.52
C CYS A 31 12.67 -12.62 -15.07
N PRO A 32 13.68 -12.88 -14.22
CA PRO A 32 15.02 -13.26 -14.66
C PRO A 32 15.11 -14.71 -15.15
N SER A 33 14.22 -15.58 -14.66
CA SER A 33 14.16 -16.98 -15.06
C SER A 33 13.07 -17.20 -16.11
N PRO A 34 13.37 -17.89 -17.23
CA PRO A 34 12.33 -18.46 -18.08
C PRO A 34 11.43 -19.40 -17.26
N SER A 35 10.15 -19.46 -17.59
CA SER A 35 9.27 -20.48 -17.00
C SER A 35 9.70 -21.88 -17.43
N GLU A 36 9.38 -22.89 -16.63
CA GLU A 36 9.43 -24.29 -17.06
C GLU A 36 8.64 -24.50 -18.37
N ALA A 37 9.03 -25.52 -19.13
CA ALA A 37 8.41 -25.86 -20.41
C ALA A 37 6.92 -26.17 -20.22
N LEU A 38 6.08 -25.51 -21.02
CA LEU A 38 4.63 -25.61 -20.92
C LEU A 38 4.06 -26.59 -21.94
N ALA A 39 2.96 -27.25 -21.57
CA ALA A 39 2.07 -27.84 -22.57
C ALA A 39 1.51 -26.72 -23.47
N ALA A 40 1.66 -26.84 -24.79
CA ALA A 40 1.27 -25.80 -25.76
C ALA A 40 -0.18 -25.31 -25.58
N ARG A 41 -1.12 -26.24 -25.31
CA ARG A 41 -2.54 -25.96 -25.00
C ARG A 41 -2.77 -25.01 -23.82
N ASN A 42 -1.81 -24.91 -22.88
CA ASN A 42 -1.90 -24.07 -21.68
C ASN A 42 -1.12 -22.75 -21.80
N ALA A 43 -0.30 -22.56 -22.83
CA ALA A 43 0.65 -21.44 -22.92
C ALA A 43 -0.01 -20.06 -22.74
N ARG A 44 -1.14 -19.81 -23.42
CA ARG A 44 -1.94 -18.58 -23.26
C ARG A 44 -2.48 -18.41 -21.84
N ARG A 45 -3.02 -19.46 -21.22
CA ARG A 45 -3.56 -19.39 -19.84
C ARG A 45 -2.45 -19.08 -18.84
N SER A 46 -1.29 -19.74 -18.98
CA SER A 46 -0.12 -19.49 -18.13
C SER A 46 0.44 -18.07 -18.31
N ALA A 47 0.49 -17.55 -19.55
CA ALA A 47 0.90 -16.18 -19.82
C ALA A 47 -0.01 -15.15 -19.13
N LEU A 48 -1.33 -15.31 -19.26
CA LEU A 48 -2.30 -14.42 -18.63
C LEU A 48 -2.28 -14.52 -17.10
N ALA A 49 -2.13 -15.73 -16.54
CA ALA A 49 -1.96 -15.92 -15.10
C ALA A 49 -0.64 -15.29 -14.57
N HIS A 50 0.44 -15.34 -15.36
CA HIS A 50 1.71 -14.67 -15.04
C HIS A 50 1.55 -13.14 -15.03
N LEU A 51 0.91 -12.57 -16.05
CA LEU A 51 0.60 -11.14 -16.12
C LEU A 51 -0.34 -10.69 -14.98
N ALA A 52 -1.34 -11.49 -14.62
CA ALA A 52 -2.22 -11.23 -13.48
C ALA A 52 -1.45 -11.20 -12.15
N ARG A 53 -0.49 -12.11 -11.93
CA ARG A 53 0.38 -12.09 -10.73
C ARG A 53 1.20 -10.80 -10.64
N HIS A 54 1.70 -10.26 -11.76
CA HIS A 54 2.35 -8.95 -11.79
C HIS A 54 1.39 -7.81 -11.44
N ALA A 55 0.21 -7.79 -12.05
CA ALA A 55 -0.82 -6.78 -11.77
C ALA A 55 -1.20 -6.71 -10.28
N GLN A 56 -1.38 -7.88 -9.66
CA GLN A 56 -1.77 -8.04 -8.25
C GLN A 56 -0.62 -7.72 -7.29
N SER A 57 0.60 -8.18 -7.56
CA SER A 57 1.77 -7.91 -6.70
C SER A 57 2.17 -6.44 -6.71
N CYS A 58 2.01 -5.76 -7.85
CA CYS A 58 2.39 -4.36 -8.01
C CYS A 58 1.20 -3.38 -7.89
N ALA A 59 0.04 -3.80 -7.36
CA ALA A 59 -1.21 -3.04 -7.41
C ALA A 59 -1.08 -1.57 -6.95
N LEU A 60 -1.67 -0.65 -7.73
CA LEU A 60 -1.55 0.80 -7.54
C LEU A 60 -2.94 1.47 -7.55
N PRO A 61 -3.26 2.38 -6.59
CA PRO A 61 -4.49 3.17 -6.58
C PRO A 61 -4.69 3.97 -7.86
N ALA A 62 -5.94 4.12 -8.31
CA ALA A 62 -6.28 4.76 -9.58
C ALA A 62 -5.68 6.18 -9.74
N HIS A 63 -5.68 6.99 -8.68
CA HIS A 63 -5.15 8.36 -8.70
C HIS A 63 -3.62 8.45 -8.83
N LEU A 64 -2.89 7.33 -8.67
CA LEU A 64 -1.44 7.25 -8.92
C LEU A 64 -1.09 6.61 -10.26
N ARG A 65 -2.10 6.10 -11.01
CA ARG A 65 -1.88 5.51 -12.32
C ARG A 65 -1.68 6.60 -13.36
N THR A 66 -0.75 6.36 -14.27
CA THR A 66 -0.45 7.24 -15.40
C THR A 66 -0.50 6.42 -16.68
N CYS A 67 -0.98 7.02 -17.77
CA CYS A 67 -1.03 6.34 -19.05
C CYS A 67 0.41 6.09 -19.54
N GLN A 68 0.76 4.83 -19.79
CA GLN A 68 2.10 4.45 -20.24
C GLN A 68 2.36 4.71 -21.74
N CYS A 69 1.35 5.26 -22.45
CA CYS A 69 1.40 5.84 -23.81
C CYS A 69 2.54 6.87 -23.96
N ARG A 70 2.58 7.87 -23.07
CA ARG A 70 3.58 8.95 -23.00
C ARG A 70 3.98 9.58 -24.36
N GLU A 71 3.05 9.75 -25.31
CA GLU A 71 3.32 10.36 -26.63
C GLU A 71 4.08 11.70 -26.50
N ARG A 72 5.04 12.02 -27.38
CA ARG A 72 5.11 11.78 -28.84
C ARG A 72 5.94 10.55 -29.24
N GLY A 73 5.59 9.94 -30.39
CA GLY A 73 6.37 8.86 -31.01
C GLY A 73 6.10 7.45 -30.48
N CYS A 74 4.99 7.25 -29.75
CA CYS A 74 4.62 5.94 -29.21
C CYS A 74 4.29 4.95 -30.34
N GLY A 75 4.97 3.80 -30.37
CA GLY A 75 4.74 2.74 -31.35
C GLY A 75 3.66 1.71 -30.96
N TRP A 76 2.82 2.00 -29.96
CA TRP A 76 1.79 1.05 -29.51
C TRP A 76 0.49 1.17 -30.32
N HIS A 77 0.11 2.40 -30.68
CA HIS A 77 -1.11 2.72 -31.39
C HIS A 77 -0.84 3.60 -32.60
N ARG A 78 -1.84 3.75 -33.47
CA ARG A 78 -1.82 4.77 -34.53
C ARG A 78 -1.95 6.16 -33.88
N ARG A 79 -1.56 7.21 -34.62
CA ARG A 79 -1.71 8.61 -34.16
C ARG A 79 -3.17 8.90 -33.84
N HIS A 80 -3.43 9.45 -32.66
CA HIS A 80 -4.74 9.94 -32.25
C HIS A 80 -4.59 11.31 -31.56
N ARG A 81 -5.65 11.84 -30.94
CA ARG A 81 -5.68 13.20 -30.36
C ARG A 81 -4.95 13.35 -29.01
N GLY A 82 -4.17 12.35 -28.56
CA GLY A 82 -3.41 12.35 -27.30
C GLY A 82 -4.01 11.51 -26.17
N CYS A 83 -3.23 11.20 -25.13
CA CYS A 83 -3.55 10.18 -24.12
C CYS A 83 -4.66 10.58 -23.07
N HIS A 84 -5.91 10.80 -23.48
CA HIS A 84 -7.05 11.22 -22.61
C HIS A 84 -7.89 10.07 -21.99
N GLY A 85 -8.70 10.42 -20.98
CA GLY A 85 -9.63 9.50 -20.30
C GLY A 85 -9.05 8.73 -19.08
N PRO A 86 -9.87 7.97 -18.34
CA PRO A 86 -9.43 7.29 -17.11
C PRO A 86 -8.41 6.18 -17.39
N VAL A 87 -7.34 6.13 -16.58
CA VAL A 87 -6.28 5.12 -16.71
C VAL A 87 -6.71 3.79 -16.11
N ARG A 88 -6.82 2.76 -16.96
CA ARG A 88 -7.18 1.39 -16.61
C ARG A 88 -6.03 0.44 -16.94
N LEU A 89 -6.13 -0.79 -16.47
CA LEU A 89 -5.22 -1.85 -16.84
C LEU A 89 -5.66 -2.39 -18.22
N ALA A 90 -4.77 -2.39 -19.21
CA ALA A 90 -5.06 -2.81 -20.58
C ALA A 90 -4.15 -3.99 -20.97
N LEU A 91 -4.76 -5.02 -21.56
CA LEU A 91 -4.09 -6.21 -22.07
C LEU A 91 -4.09 -6.16 -23.60
N THR A 92 -2.91 -5.96 -24.18
CA THR A 92 -2.66 -5.98 -25.63
C THR A 92 -2.05 -7.31 -26.03
N GLY A 93 -2.71 -8.06 -26.91
CA GLY A 93 -2.11 -9.22 -27.58
C GLY A 93 -1.40 -8.82 -28.89
N ASP A 94 -0.43 -9.63 -29.33
CA ASP A 94 -0.01 -9.61 -30.73
C ASP A 94 -0.96 -10.43 -31.62
N HIS A 95 -0.86 -10.23 -32.94
CA HIS A 95 -1.63 -11.00 -33.92
C HIS A 95 -1.28 -12.50 -33.90
N GLY A 96 -0.06 -12.86 -33.50
CA GLY A 96 0.41 -14.25 -33.43
C GLY A 96 -0.10 -15.05 -32.23
N GLY A 97 -0.70 -14.40 -31.23
CA GLY A 97 -1.05 -15.05 -29.97
C GLY A 97 0.17 -15.58 -29.20
N THR A 98 1.34 -14.99 -29.45
CA THR A 98 2.63 -15.35 -28.86
C THR A 98 3.08 -14.36 -27.80
N ARG A 99 2.60 -13.11 -27.85
CA ARG A 99 3.04 -12.03 -26.97
C ARG A 99 1.86 -11.27 -26.41
N TRP A 100 1.90 -11.04 -25.11
CA TRP A 100 0.92 -10.23 -24.39
C TRP A 100 1.61 -9.14 -23.58
N ARG A 101 1.14 -7.90 -23.72
CA ARG A 101 1.54 -6.77 -22.91
C ARG A 101 0.39 -6.41 -21.98
N LEU A 102 0.70 -6.19 -20.71
CA LEU A 102 -0.22 -5.66 -19.71
C LEU A 102 0.32 -4.31 -19.23
N ALA A 103 -0.44 -3.24 -19.41
CA ALA A 103 0.00 -1.89 -19.03
C ALA A 103 -1.12 -1.01 -18.47
N ASP A 104 -0.75 0.02 -17.72
CA ASP A 104 -1.69 1.10 -17.39
C ASP A 104 -1.88 2.01 -18.62
N VAL A 105 -3.09 2.07 -19.17
CA VAL A 105 -3.41 2.82 -20.40
C VAL A 105 -4.75 3.55 -20.20
N CYS A 106 -4.87 4.78 -20.71
CA CYS A 106 -6.14 5.51 -20.71
C CYS A 106 -7.09 4.96 -21.77
N THR A 107 -8.39 5.24 -21.64
CA THR A 107 -9.42 4.72 -22.55
C THR A 107 -9.12 5.00 -24.02
N ASP A 108 -8.64 6.19 -24.33
CA ASP A 108 -8.47 6.66 -25.71
C ASP A 108 -7.29 5.97 -26.38
N CYS A 109 -6.17 5.82 -25.67
CA CYS A 109 -5.03 5.04 -26.14
C CYS A 109 -5.36 3.55 -26.24
N ALA A 110 -6.17 3.01 -25.32
CA ALA A 110 -6.60 1.62 -25.38
C ALA A 110 -7.47 1.37 -26.63
N ALA A 111 -8.39 2.29 -26.95
CA ALA A 111 -9.19 2.24 -28.18
C ALA A 111 -8.34 2.40 -29.45
N ALA A 112 -7.28 3.22 -29.41
CA ALA A 112 -6.36 3.39 -30.54
C ALA A 112 -5.34 2.23 -30.72
N THR A 113 -5.19 1.35 -29.72
CA THR A 113 -4.24 0.23 -29.73
C THR A 113 -4.94 -1.04 -30.23
N ALA A 114 -4.51 -1.56 -31.38
CA ALA A 114 -5.05 -2.82 -31.92
C ALA A 114 -4.89 -3.99 -30.93
N HIS A 115 -5.78 -4.97 -30.99
CA HIS A 115 -5.77 -6.18 -30.14
C HIS A 115 -5.68 -5.93 -28.64
N THR A 116 -6.21 -4.78 -28.18
CA THR A 116 -6.23 -4.38 -26.78
C THR A 116 -7.61 -4.55 -26.18
N ALA A 117 -7.69 -5.32 -25.10
CA ALA A 117 -8.82 -5.35 -24.21
C ALA A 117 -8.50 -4.55 -22.96
N LEU A 118 -9.37 -3.63 -22.56
CA LEU A 118 -9.34 -3.14 -21.19
C LEU A 118 -9.63 -4.33 -20.27
N VAL A 119 -8.70 -4.65 -19.38
CA VAL A 119 -8.97 -5.60 -18.30
C VAL A 119 -10.05 -4.93 -17.46
N PRO A 120 -11.21 -5.58 -17.23
CA PRO A 120 -12.21 -5.05 -16.34
C PRO A 120 -11.52 -4.69 -15.03
N GLU A 121 -11.57 -3.41 -14.66
CA GLU A 121 -11.31 -3.04 -13.29
C GLU A 121 -12.37 -3.78 -12.52
N SER A 122 -11.99 -4.86 -11.83
CA SER A 122 -12.87 -5.58 -10.92
C SER A 122 -13.08 -4.72 -9.68
N THR A 123 -13.76 -3.58 -9.91
CA THR A 123 -14.59 -2.96 -8.90
C THR A 123 -15.46 -4.06 -8.34
N HIS A 124 -15.22 -4.40 -7.09
CA HIS A 124 -16.28 -4.84 -6.21
C HIS A 124 -17.31 -3.70 -6.16
N ARG A 125 -18.21 -3.68 -7.14
CA ARG A 125 -19.40 -2.85 -7.18
C ARG A 125 -20.49 -3.71 -7.80
N SER A 126 -21.59 -3.84 -7.06
CA SER A 126 -22.70 -4.72 -7.38
C SER A 126 -23.27 -4.46 -8.78
N PRO A 127 -23.71 -5.49 -9.51
CA PRO A 127 -24.76 -5.30 -10.50
C PRO A 127 -26.07 -4.97 -9.74
N ASP A 128 -26.83 -4.00 -10.22
CA ASP A 128 -28.20 -3.73 -9.77
C ASP A 128 -29.06 -3.28 -10.97
N ALA A 129 -30.38 -3.42 -10.81
CA ALA A 129 -31.44 -3.46 -11.83
C ALA A 129 -31.40 -4.74 -12.71
N GLY A 130 -32.37 -5.67 -12.64
CA GLY A 130 -33.59 -5.78 -11.82
C GLY A 130 -34.36 -7.06 -12.22
N PRO A 131 -35.65 -7.27 -11.87
CA PRO A 131 -36.55 -6.44 -11.06
C PRO A 131 -37.16 -7.15 -9.82
N ARG A 132 -37.73 -6.35 -8.90
CA ARG A 132 -38.82 -6.69 -7.94
C ARG A 132 -38.85 -8.10 -7.31
N SER A 133 -38.34 -8.23 -6.08
CA SER A 133 -39.17 -8.50 -4.87
C SER A 133 -38.33 -8.56 -3.59
N ARG A 134 -38.86 -8.00 -2.49
CA ARG A 134 -38.50 -8.33 -1.10
C ARG A 134 -39.41 -9.49 -0.62
N PRO A 135 -39.18 -10.17 0.52
CA PRO A 135 -38.13 -9.99 1.54
C PRO A 135 -37.34 -11.27 1.90
N ASN A 136 -36.10 -11.14 2.39
CA ASN A 136 -35.74 -11.27 3.83
C ASN A 136 -34.20 -11.22 3.99
N PRO A 137 -33.62 -10.48 4.96
CA PRO A 137 -32.17 -10.49 5.17
C PRO A 137 -31.76 -11.54 6.21
N ALA A 138 -30.89 -12.46 5.82
CA ALA A 138 -30.04 -13.22 6.74
C ALA A 138 -28.57 -13.01 6.33
N PRO A 139 -27.67 -12.62 7.24
CA PRO A 139 -26.30 -12.30 6.90
C PRO A 139 -25.46 -13.58 6.83
N HIS A 140 -24.47 -13.64 5.93
CA HIS A 140 -23.10 -14.13 6.23
C HIS A 140 -22.17 -13.89 5.02
N GLY A 141 -21.07 -13.20 5.29
CA GLY A 141 -20.11 -12.75 4.26
C GLY A 141 -19.27 -11.63 4.85
N THR A 142 -18.46 -11.94 5.86
CA THR A 142 -17.72 -10.98 6.69
C THR A 142 -16.70 -10.18 5.87
N GLY A 143 -17.13 -9.04 5.37
CA GLY A 143 -16.28 -8.08 4.66
C GLY A 143 -15.22 -7.52 5.60
N PHE A 144 -13.95 -7.79 5.30
CA PHE A 144 -12.82 -7.19 5.99
C PHE A 144 -12.96 -5.66 6.02
N THR A 145 -12.99 -5.08 7.21
CA THR A 145 -13.23 -3.66 7.47
C THR A 145 -11.92 -2.88 7.55
N ASP A 146 -12.01 -1.55 7.67
CA ASP A 146 -10.83 -0.74 7.97
C ASP A 146 -10.38 -0.90 9.44
N ALA A 147 -11.26 -1.34 10.34
CA ALA A 147 -10.89 -1.75 11.70
C ALA A 147 -10.06 -3.04 11.70
N ASP A 148 -10.39 -4.02 10.84
CA ASP A 148 -9.55 -5.22 10.65
C ASP A 148 -8.18 -4.87 10.04
N ALA A 149 -8.16 -3.87 9.13
CA ALA A 149 -6.92 -3.34 8.56
C ALA A 149 -6.05 -2.68 9.64
N GLN A 150 -6.64 -1.80 10.45
CA GLN A 150 -6.01 -1.13 11.59
C GLN A 150 -5.46 -2.15 12.60
N ALA A 151 -6.27 -3.11 13.03
CA ALA A 151 -5.88 -4.17 13.96
C ALA A 151 -4.70 -4.98 13.43
N ARG A 152 -4.66 -5.29 12.13
CA ARG A 152 -3.52 -5.96 11.50
C ARG A 152 -2.27 -5.08 11.46
N VAL A 153 -2.40 -3.78 11.22
CA VAL A 153 -1.25 -2.85 11.27
C VAL A 153 -0.72 -2.76 12.69
N ARG A 154 -1.58 -2.60 13.70
CA ARG A 154 -1.22 -2.65 15.12
C ARG A 154 -0.48 -3.94 15.50
N GLN A 155 -1.01 -5.10 15.14
CA GLN A 155 -0.35 -6.39 15.38
C GLN A 155 1.04 -6.47 14.72
N THR A 156 1.16 -5.96 13.49
CA THR A 156 2.44 -5.97 12.75
C THR A 156 3.45 -4.99 13.35
N LEU A 157 3.00 -3.83 13.84
CA LEU A 157 3.82 -2.86 14.57
C LEU A 157 4.37 -3.44 15.88
N VAL A 158 3.53 -4.11 16.68
CA VAL A 158 3.96 -4.77 17.94
C VAL A 158 4.99 -5.86 17.66
N TYR A 159 4.75 -6.70 16.65
CA TYR A 159 5.75 -7.70 16.21
C TYR A 159 7.06 -7.05 15.72
N LEU A 160 7.00 -5.95 14.97
CA LEU A 160 8.21 -5.26 14.50
C LEU A 160 8.98 -4.59 15.63
N ALA A 161 8.33 -4.19 16.72
CA ALA A 161 9.01 -3.64 17.88
C ALA A 161 9.92 -4.69 18.54
N SER A 162 9.44 -5.93 18.70
CA SER A 162 10.24 -7.02 19.26
C SER A 162 11.23 -7.64 18.26
N ALA A 163 10.91 -7.65 16.97
CA ALA A 163 11.77 -8.24 15.93
C ALA A 163 12.88 -7.31 15.40
N LEU A 164 12.77 -5.99 15.58
CA LEU A 164 13.78 -5.02 15.14
C LEU A 164 14.52 -4.39 16.33
N PRO A 165 15.86 -4.28 16.27
CA PRO A 165 16.65 -3.51 17.23
C PRO A 165 16.07 -2.10 17.47
N GLN A 166 16.21 -1.60 18.70
CA GLN A 166 15.80 -0.22 19.03
C GLN A 166 16.57 0.83 18.23
N SER A 167 17.79 0.51 17.77
CA SER A 167 18.60 1.35 16.88
C SER A 167 18.05 1.49 15.47
N CYS A 168 17.14 0.60 15.02
CA CYS A 168 16.50 0.74 13.70
C CYS A 168 15.61 1.99 13.69
N SER A 169 15.93 2.92 12.80
CA SER A 169 15.31 4.22 12.67
C SER A 169 13.82 4.11 12.33
N PRO A 170 13.01 5.15 12.63
CA PRO A 170 11.60 5.18 12.24
C PRO A 170 11.37 5.04 10.73
N GLY A 171 12.36 5.42 9.91
CA GLY A 171 12.33 5.21 8.45
C GLY A 171 12.47 3.74 8.09
N ALA A 172 13.41 3.03 8.72
CA ALA A 172 13.61 1.60 8.55
C ALA A 172 12.41 0.80 9.10
N ARG A 173 11.84 1.21 10.23
CA ARG A 173 10.62 0.60 10.81
C ARG A 173 9.38 0.78 9.90
N LEU A 174 9.19 1.96 9.30
CA LEU A 174 8.13 2.17 8.30
C LEU A 174 8.34 1.33 7.03
N LEU A 175 9.59 1.19 6.58
CA LEU A 175 9.95 0.34 5.44
C LEU A 175 9.67 -1.13 5.75
N ALA A 176 10.09 -1.60 6.94
CA ALA A 176 9.84 -2.95 7.44
C ALA A 176 8.34 -3.25 7.53
N LEU A 177 7.52 -2.33 8.03
CA LEU A 177 6.07 -2.47 8.05
C LEU A 177 5.47 -2.67 6.65
N GLN A 178 5.90 -1.90 5.65
CA GLN A 178 5.43 -2.09 4.29
C GLN A 178 5.93 -3.40 3.67
N CYS A 179 7.15 -3.84 3.99
CA CYS A 179 7.65 -5.15 3.60
C CYS A 179 6.82 -6.29 4.24
N ALA A 180 6.63 -6.27 5.55
CA ALA A 180 5.83 -7.23 6.31
C ALA A 180 4.36 -7.31 5.84
N LEU A 181 3.76 -6.18 5.44
CA LEU A 181 2.39 -6.14 4.93
C LEU A 181 2.28 -6.43 3.41
N ARG A 182 3.38 -6.45 2.65
CA ARG A 182 3.38 -6.69 1.20
C ARG A 182 4.10 -7.95 0.74
N THR A 183 4.81 -8.66 1.62
CA THR A 183 5.49 -9.91 1.27
C THR A 183 4.54 -10.97 0.71
N ASN A 184 4.99 -11.72 -0.30
CA ASN A 184 4.29 -12.89 -0.81
C ASN A 184 4.43 -14.10 0.13
N GLU A 185 3.91 -15.25 -0.28
CA GLU A 185 3.96 -16.53 0.44
C GLU A 185 5.38 -17.12 0.57
N TYR A 186 6.34 -16.65 -0.24
CA TYR A 186 7.75 -17.07 -0.22
C TYR A 186 8.65 -16.11 0.58
N GLY A 187 8.08 -15.12 1.27
CA GLY A 187 8.84 -14.08 1.96
C GLY A 187 9.41 -12.98 1.06
N GLU A 188 9.05 -12.92 -0.22
CA GLU A 188 9.55 -11.88 -1.14
C GLU A 188 8.62 -10.65 -1.20
N VAL A 189 9.24 -9.48 -1.19
CA VAL A 189 8.63 -8.17 -1.33
C VAL A 189 9.13 -7.52 -2.61
N CYS A 190 8.23 -6.87 -3.35
CA CYS A 190 8.56 -5.96 -4.44
C CYS A 190 7.94 -4.60 -4.15
N LEU A 191 8.75 -3.58 -3.83
CA LEU A 191 8.25 -2.23 -3.56
C LEU A 191 8.40 -1.34 -4.81
N PRO A 192 7.28 -0.82 -5.39
CA PRO A 192 7.36 0.12 -6.50
C PRO A 192 8.09 1.41 -6.10
N ALA A 193 8.94 1.94 -6.99
CA ALA A 193 9.64 3.20 -6.72
C ALA A 193 8.69 4.38 -6.42
N GLY A 194 7.48 4.37 -6.99
CA GLY A 194 6.43 5.35 -6.68
C GLY A 194 5.92 5.28 -5.23
N LEU A 195 5.82 4.07 -4.65
CA LEU A 195 5.46 3.87 -3.25
C LEU A 195 6.56 4.40 -2.33
N LEU A 196 7.83 4.06 -2.62
CA LEU A 196 8.98 4.59 -1.89
C LEU A 196 9.07 6.13 -2.00
N ARG A 197 8.70 6.72 -3.15
CA ARG A 197 8.61 8.18 -3.33
C ARG A 197 7.50 8.80 -2.49
N GLY A 198 6.30 8.24 -2.51
CA GLY A 198 5.18 8.71 -1.69
C GLY A 198 5.50 8.68 -0.18
N MET A 199 6.25 7.67 0.26
CA MET A 199 6.74 7.59 1.64
C MET A 199 8.00 8.42 1.93
N ARG A 200 8.60 9.06 0.91
CA ARG A 200 9.90 9.77 0.96
C ARG A 200 11.13 8.93 1.34
N LEU A 201 11.09 7.61 1.09
CA LEU A 201 12.18 6.66 1.37
C LEU A 201 13.03 6.31 0.12
N HIS A 202 12.66 6.78 -1.07
CA HIS A 202 13.23 6.32 -2.35
C HIS A 202 14.73 6.59 -2.61
N GLN A 203 15.35 7.51 -1.88
CA GLN A 203 16.79 7.84 -1.98
C GLN A 203 17.57 7.39 -0.74
N ARG A 204 16.90 6.72 0.20
CA ARG A 204 17.45 6.36 1.51
C ARG A 204 17.91 4.89 1.50
N ALA A 205 19.11 4.68 0.94
CA ALA A 205 19.76 3.37 0.87
C ALA A 205 20.12 2.83 2.27
N ASP A 206 20.50 3.74 3.17
CA ASP A 206 20.77 3.54 4.59
C ASP A 206 19.64 2.76 5.30
N LEU A 207 18.37 3.05 5.01
CA LEU A 207 17.24 2.35 5.64
C LEU A 207 17.12 0.88 5.22
N TRP A 208 17.69 0.51 4.07
CA TRP A 208 17.81 -0.90 3.66
C TRP A 208 18.98 -1.55 4.36
N GLU A 209 20.12 -0.86 4.43
CA GLU A 209 21.33 -1.32 5.13
C GLU A 209 21.08 -1.56 6.63
N GLU A 210 20.30 -0.70 7.30
CA GLU A 210 19.84 -0.92 8.68
C GLU A 210 19.10 -2.26 8.84
N LEU A 211 18.21 -2.62 7.91
CA LEU A 211 17.40 -3.84 7.98
C LEU A 211 18.15 -5.08 7.49
N GLU A 212 19.14 -4.92 6.62
CA GLU A 212 20.09 -5.97 6.23
C GLU A 212 21.07 -6.28 7.38
N TYR A 213 21.58 -5.25 8.07
CA TYR A 213 22.44 -5.38 9.25
C TYR A 213 21.69 -5.99 10.45
N ALA A 214 20.41 -5.66 10.62
CA ALA A 214 19.53 -6.31 11.59
C ALA A 214 19.13 -7.76 11.22
N TYR A 215 19.66 -8.31 10.10
CA TYR A 215 19.32 -9.63 9.55
C TYR A 215 17.81 -9.86 9.32
N TRP A 216 17.02 -8.79 9.20
CA TRP A 216 15.56 -8.88 9.08
C TRP A 216 15.11 -9.08 7.63
N LEU A 217 15.83 -8.50 6.68
CA LEU A 217 15.65 -8.74 5.24
C LEU A 217 16.99 -8.90 4.50
N ARG A 218 16.92 -9.36 3.26
CA ARG A 218 18.01 -9.30 2.27
C ARG A 218 17.51 -8.65 0.99
N ARG A 219 18.20 -7.63 0.48
CA ARG A 219 17.86 -6.91 -0.75
C ARG A 219 18.41 -7.65 -1.98
N ASP A 220 17.67 -7.61 -3.08
CA ASP A 220 18.18 -7.84 -4.43
C ASP A 220 18.43 -6.47 -5.06
N ALA A 221 19.64 -6.24 -5.57
CA ALA A 221 20.07 -4.95 -6.12
C ALA A 221 19.33 -4.54 -7.42
N ARG A 222 18.53 -5.44 -7.99
CA ARG A 222 17.77 -5.21 -9.23
C ARG A 222 16.57 -4.27 -9.00
N ARG A 223 16.20 -3.52 -10.05
CA ARG A 223 14.98 -2.69 -10.08
C ARG A 223 13.82 -3.46 -10.73
N PRO A 224 12.56 -3.33 -10.24
CA PRO A 224 12.12 -2.63 -9.03
C PRO A 224 12.71 -3.28 -7.76
N VAL A 225 12.88 -2.49 -6.69
CA VAL A 225 13.56 -2.96 -5.47
C VAL A 225 12.84 -4.18 -4.91
N ARG A 226 13.57 -5.29 -4.87
CA ARG A 226 13.13 -6.56 -4.28
C ARG A 226 13.87 -6.80 -2.98
N ALA A 227 13.19 -7.40 -2.03
CA ALA A 227 13.79 -7.89 -0.80
C ALA A 227 13.12 -9.19 -0.37
N ARG A 228 13.86 -10.06 0.31
CA ARG A 228 13.33 -11.25 0.96
C ARG A 228 13.39 -11.07 2.46
N LEU A 229 12.27 -11.22 3.15
CA LEU A 229 12.22 -11.28 4.61
C LEU A 229 12.90 -12.56 5.08
N LEU A 230 13.82 -12.43 6.02
CA LEU A 230 14.57 -13.56 6.58
C LEU A 230 13.86 -14.16 7.79
N ASP A 231 12.99 -13.39 8.45
CA ASP A 231 12.19 -13.83 9.59
C ASP A 231 11.14 -14.90 9.22
N ALA A 232 11.17 -16.01 9.96
CA ALA A 232 10.29 -17.16 9.75
C ALA A 232 8.83 -16.91 10.19
N ALA A 233 8.59 -16.11 11.22
CA ALA A 233 7.25 -15.78 11.71
C ALA A 233 6.47 -14.90 10.72
N MET A 234 7.15 -14.12 9.88
CA MET A 234 6.56 -13.40 8.74
C MET A 234 6.35 -14.30 7.53
N GLN A 235 7.27 -15.25 7.25
CA GLN A 235 7.12 -16.21 6.16
C GLN A 235 5.91 -17.14 6.35
N ALA A 236 5.59 -17.53 7.59
CA ALA A 236 4.45 -18.40 7.91
C ALA A 236 3.05 -17.77 7.69
N GLN A 237 2.93 -16.49 7.30
CA GLN A 237 1.65 -15.75 7.28
C GLN A 237 0.95 -15.74 5.91
N SER A 238 0.12 -16.76 5.66
CA SER A 238 -0.63 -17.02 4.41
C SER A 238 -1.71 -16.01 4.00
N ASN A 239 -2.01 -14.98 4.82
CA ASN A 239 -3.20 -14.11 4.66
C ASN A 239 -3.01 -12.90 3.71
N ARG A 240 -2.70 -13.16 2.43
CA ARG A 240 -2.37 -12.13 1.42
C ARG A 240 -3.38 -10.98 1.22
N PRO A 241 -4.70 -11.19 1.02
CA PRO A 241 -5.62 -10.09 0.71
C PRO A 241 -5.83 -9.13 1.89
N ARG A 242 -5.90 -9.67 3.12
CA ARG A 242 -5.98 -8.89 4.36
C ARG A 242 -4.74 -8.01 4.55
N ARG A 243 -3.56 -8.57 4.29
CA ARG A 243 -2.27 -7.88 4.36
C ARG A 243 -2.16 -6.76 3.32
N ALA A 244 -2.64 -6.96 2.09
CA ALA A 244 -2.65 -5.91 1.07
C ALA A 244 -3.52 -4.69 1.44
N ARG A 245 -4.69 -4.90 2.07
CA ARG A 245 -5.54 -3.79 2.55
C ARG A 245 -4.93 -3.11 3.78
N ALA A 246 -4.38 -3.86 4.74
CA ALA A 246 -3.59 -3.30 5.84
C ALA A 246 -2.39 -2.46 5.34
N ALA A 247 -1.69 -2.92 4.31
CA ALA A 247 -0.58 -2.18 3.69
C ALA A 247 -1.02 -0.86 3.03
N HIS A 248 -2.27 -0.78 2.54
CA HIS A 248 -2.84 0.45 2.00
C HIS A 248 -3.32 1.38 3.11
N TRP A 249 -4.01 0.85 4.12
CA TRP A 249 -4.42 1.57 5.32
C TRP A 249 -3.21 2.22 6.00
N ALA A 250 -2.08 1.51 6.13
CA ALA A 250 -0.85 2.04 6.71
C ALA A 250 -0.23 3.26 5.97
N LEU A 251 -0.66 3.57 4.75
CA LEU A 251 -0.25 4.77 4.01
C LEU A 251 -1.17 5.96 4.26
N HIS A 252 -2.44 5.69 4.57
CA HIS A 252 -3.51 6.67 4.75
C HIS A 252 -4.44 6.25 5.89
N PRO A 253 -3.94 6.12 7.14
CA PRO A 253 -4.72 5.53 8.23
C PRO A 253 -5.93 6.40 8.60
N LEU A 254 -5.83 7.71 8.33
CA LEU A 254 -6.83 8.72 8.66
C LEU A 254 -6.97 9.73 7.50
N PRO A 255 -7.82 9.47 6.49
CA PRO A 255 -7.99 10.36 5.35
C PRO A 255 -8.47 11.78 5.73
N ARG A 256 -9.16 11.92 6.87
CA ARG A 256 -9.65 13.21 7.41
C ARG A 256 -8.56 14.04 8.08
N TYR A 257 -7.47 13.41 8.52
CA TYR A 257 -6.36 14.04 9.24
C TYR A 257 -5.02 13.66 8.58
N PRO A 258 -4.78 14.14 7.34
CA PRO A 258 -3.57 13.78 6.60
C PRO A 258 -2.33 14.36 7.27
N VAL A 259 -1.38 13.48 7.63
CA VAL A 259 -0.08 13.89 8.19
C VAL A 259 0.72 14.67 7.13
N PRO A 260 1.11 15.94 7.38
CA PRO A 260 1.85 16.73 6.39
C PRO A 260 3.14 16.05 5.93
N HIS A 261 3.35 15.98 4.62
CA HIS A 261 4.55 15.37 4.03
C HIS A 261 5.85 16.14 4.33
N THR A 262 5.74 17.36 4.86
CA THR A 262 6.86 18.18 5.37
C THR A 262 7.42 17.67 6.70
N LEU A 263 6.65 16.90 7.47
CA LEU A 263 7.12 16.35 8.74
C LEU A 263 8.23 15.30 8.56
N PRO A 264 9.17 15.19 9.53
CA PRO A 264 10.18 14.13 9.56
C PRO A 264 9.57 12.72 9.47
N CYS A 265 10.36 11.75 8.98
CA CYS A 265 9.90 10.36 8.92
C CYS A 265 9.56 9.80 10.31
N ALA A 266 10.24 10.25 11.37
CA ALA A 266 9.93 9.94 12.76
C ALA A 266 8.51 10.38 13.17
N ALA A 267 8.16 11.64 12.94
CA ALA A 267 6.82 12.16 13.26
C ALA A 267 5.73 11.48 12.42
N ARG A 268 6.01 11.21 11.14
CA ARG A 268 5.09 10.46 10.26
C ARG A 268 4.88 9.02 10.68
N PHE A 269 5.90 8.35 11.21
CA PHE A 269 5.79 7.00 11.73
C PHE A 269 5.08 6.97 13.09
N ALA A 270 5.40 7.90 13.98
CA ALA A 270 4.68 8.09 15.25
C ALA A 270 3.18 8.35 15.02
N ALA A 271 2.82 9.18 14.04
CA ALA A 271 1.42 9.41 13.66
C ALA A 271 0.70 8.13 13.20
N LEU A 272 1.39 7.25 12.47
CA LEU A 272 0.86 5.94 12.07
C LEU A 272 0.73 4.99 13.28
N VAL A 273 1.69 5.00 14.21
CA VAL A 273 1.62 4.23 15.45
C VAL A 273 0.43 4.66 16.30
N LEU A 274 0.24 5.97 16.52
CA LEU A 274 -0.91 6.51 17.23
C LEU A 274 -2.22 6.13 16.53
N ALA A 275 -2.33 6.36 15.21
CA ALA A 275 -3.52 6.00 14.44
C ALA A 275 -3.86 4.49 14.50
N ALA A 276 -2.86 3.61 14.63
CA ALA A 276 -3.08 2.17 14.79
C ALA A 276 -3.59 1.78 16.19
N HIS A 277 -3.48 2.67 17.18
CA HIS A 277 -3.91 2.48 18.57
C HIS A 277 -5.12 3.36 18.96
N THR A 278 -5.51 4.34 18.14
CA THR A 278 -6.71 5.16 18.35
C THR A 278 -7.99 4.35 18.14
N ARG A 279 -8.97 4.55 19.03
CA ARG A 279 -10.32 3.99 18.98
C ARG A 279 -11.19 4.72 17.92
N PRO A 280 -12.37 4.19 17.55
CA PRO A 280 -13.26 4.83 16.57
C PRO A 280 -13.75 6.24 16.96
N ASP A 281 -13.73 6.57 18.27
CA ASP A 281 -14.07 7.90 18.80
C ASP A 281 -12.97 8.97 18.59
N GLY A 282 -11.80 8.59 18.06
CA GLY A 282 -10.67 9.49 17.84
C GLY A 282 -9.74 9.65 19.05
N THR A 283 -10.01 8.97 20.17
CA THR A 283 -9.15 8.93 21.36
C THR A 283 -8.24 7.70 21.38
N GLY A 284 -7.12 7.76 22.08
CA GLY A 284 -6.30 6.59 22.35
C GLY A 284 -5.55 6.68 23.67
N THR A 285 -5.20 5.51 24.20
CA THR A 285 -4.27 5.34 25.32
C THR A 285 -3.31 4.20 25.01
N ALA A 286 -2.08 4.32 25.49
CA ALA A 286 -1.08 3.25 25.54
C ALA A 286 -0.01 3.59 26.58
N GLU A 287 0.62 2.55 27.13
CA GLU A 287 1.85 2.68 27.90
C GLU A 287 2.92 3.45 27.11
N ARG A 288 3.61 4.37 27.79
CA ARG A 288 4.70 5.16 27.20
C ARG A 288 5.81 4.28 26.65
N ASP A 289 6.17 3.22 27.38
CA ASP A 289 7.28 2.34 26.99
C ASP A 289 6.92 1.45 25.79
N LEU A 290 5.64 1.12 25.62
CA LEU A 290 5.15 0.52 24.38
C LEU A 290 5.32 1.50 23.21
N LEU A 291 4.97 2.78 23.37
CA LEU A 291 5.07 3.77 22.30
C LEU A 291 6.52 4.10 21.90
N THR A 292 7.45 4.21 22.86
CA THR A 292 8.89 4.38 22.58
C THR A 292 9.44 3.17 21.84
N HIS A 293 9.11 1.96 22.30
CA HIS A 293 9.55 0.70 21.71
C HIS A 293 8.99 0.46 20.29
N LEU A 294 7.71 0.79 20.06
CA LEU A 294 7.08 0.78 18.74
C LEU A 294 7.79 1.75 17.77
N CYS A 295 7.98 3.00 18.21
CA CYS A 295 8.55 4.06 17.37
C CYS A 295 10.06 3.90 17.13
N GLY A 296 10.78 3.19 18.00
CA GLY A 296 12.25 3.16 17.99
C GLY A 296 12.83 4.52 18.36
N GLN A 297 12.30 5.15 19.42
CA GLN A 297 12.64 6.52 19.84
C GLN A 297 12.81 6.57 21.36
N ALA A 298 13.71 7.42 21.84
CA ALA A 298 13.83 7.68 23.28
C ALA A 298 12.63 8.48 23.81
N THR A 299 12.35 8.37 25.11
CA THR A 299 11.18 8.99 25.75
C THR A 299 11.05 10.49 25.53
N HIS A 300 12.17 11.23 25.55
CA HIS A 300 12.17 12.68 25.29
C HIS A 300 11.82 12.99 23.83
N GLN A 301 12.40 12.24 22.87
CA GLN A 301 12.12 12.36 21.45
C GLN A 301 10.64 12.08 21.16
N LEU A 302 10.03 11.12 21.84
CA LEU A 302 8.62 10.79 21.66
C LEU A 302 7.70 11.99 21.99
N SER A 303 7.98 12.71 23.08
CA SER A 303 7.27 13.95 23.43
C SER A 303 7.46 15.03 22.36
N ASP A 304 8.69 15.27 21.90
CA ASP A 304 8.99 16.25 20.83
C ASP A 304 8.23 15.92 19.52
N LEU A 305 8.06 14.64 19.21
CA LEU A 305 7.29 14.17 18.06
C LEU A 305 5.79 14.42 18.24
N PHE A 306 5.24 14.20 19.43
CA PHE A 306 3.84 14.51 19.72
C PHE A 306 3.55 16.02 19.67
N ASP A 307 4.47 16.86 20.15
CA ASP A 307 4.37 18.32 20.00
C ASP A 307 4.54 18.81 18.56
N GLN A 308 5.32 18.11 17.73
CA GLN A 308 5.32 18.34 16.27
C GLN A 308 3.98 17.96 15.63
N LEU A 309 3.35 16.86 16.06
CA LEU A 309 2.06 16.42 15.53
C LEU A 309 0.89 17.30 15.98
N THR A 310 0.94 17.86 17.20
CA THR A 310 -0.01 18.87 17.69
C THR A 310 0.13 20.17 16.91
N ARG A 311 1.36 20.68 16.70
CA ARG A 311 1.61 21.87 15.85
C ARG A 311 1.18 21.65 14.40
N ALA A 312 1.33 20.43 13.88
CA ALA A 312 0.83 20.02 12.57
C ALA A 312 -0.69 19.76 12.51
N ARG A 313 -1.41 19.92 13.63
CA ARG A 313 -2.87 19.71 13.79
C ARG A 313 -3.34 18.28 13.46
N PHE A 314 -2.44 17.30 13.54
CA PHE A 314 -2.79 15.88 13.48
C PHE A 314 -3.33 15.41 14.84
N LEU A 315 -2.64 15.77 15.92
CA LEU A 315 -3.18 15.70 17.28
C LEU A 315 -3.92 17.00 17.60
N PHE A 316 -4.99 16.87 18.38
CA PHE A 316 -5.65 18.00 19.03
C PHE A 316 -5.07 18.22 20.43
N SER A 317 -4.88 17.12 21.17
CA SER A 317 -4.20 17.10 22.47
C SER A 317 -3.48 15.79 22.68
N TRP A 318 -2.47 15.82 23.55
CA TRP A 318 -1.86 14.64 24.15
C TRP A 318 -1.46 14.96 25.60
N HIS A 319 -1.50 13.95 26.47
CA HIS A 319 -1.22 14.11 27.90
C HIS A 319 -0.42 12.92 28.43
N ASP A 320 0.55 13.21 29.30
CA ASP A 320 1.39 12.25 30.00
C ASP A 320 0.83 11.99 31.40
N VAL A 321 0.17 10.85 31.60
CA VAL A 321 -0.39 10.45 32.90
C VAL A 321 0.70 9.71 33.67
N ARG A 322 1.68 10.46 34.20
CA ARG A 322 2.86 9.93 34.88
C ARG A 322 2.57 8.92 36.00
N VAL A 323 1.44 9.06 36.69
CA VAL A 323 1.00 8.15 37.76
C VAL A 323 0.64 6.75 37.21
N ALA A 324 0.15 6.67 35.98
CA ALA A 324 -0.21 5.42 35.32
C ALA A 324 0.84 4.91 34.31
N GLY A 325 1.83 5.74 33.95
CA GLY A 325 2.78 5.43 32.87
C GLY A 325 2.16 5.50 31.46
N GLU A 326 0.92 5.97 31.34
CA GLU A 326 0.17 6.03 30.08
C GLU A 326 0.31 7.39 29.38
N VAL A 327 0.28 7.35 28.05
CA VAL A 327 0.04 8.53 27.22
C VAL A 327 -1.38 8.48 26.67
N LEU A 328 -2.14 9.54 26.93
CA LEU A 328 -3.46 9.79 26.34
C LEU A 328 -3.31 10.70 25.12
N TRP A 329 -4.09 10.47 24.06
CA TRP A 329 -4.14 11.38 22.91
C TRP A 329 -5.53 11.48 22.27
N GLN A 330 -5.77 12.60 21.57
CA GLN A 330 -6.96 12.82 20.76
C GLN A 330 -6.58 13.29 19.36
N LEU A 331 -7.16 12.65 18.34
CA LEU A 331 -6.88 12.90 16.93
C LEU A 331 -7.86 13.91 16.33
N GLY A 332 -7.33 15.02 15.82
CA GLY A 332 -8.14 16.11 15.28
C GLY A 332 -9.12 16.71 16.29
N ARG A 333 -9.80 17.79 15.91
CA ARG A 333 -10.85 18.35 16.75
C ARG A 333 -12.02 17.34 16.79
N PRO A 334 -12.56 16.97 17.96
CA PRO A 334 -13.76 16.14 18.01
C PRO A 334 -14.88 16.81 17.19
N PRO A 335 -15.77 16.04 16.53
CA PRO A 335 -17.04 16.60 16.10
C PRO A 335 -17.68 17.19 17.36
N SER A 336 -17.99 18.48 17.33
CA SER A 336 -18.49 19.19 18.50
C SER A 336 -19.72 18.47 19.03
N ALA A 337 -19.61 17.90 20.24
CA ALA A 337 -20.79 17.59 21.03
C ALA A 337 -21.62 18.88 21.09
N SER A 338 -22.87 18.79 20.66
CA SER A 338 -23.82 19.89 20.72
C SER A 338 -23.88 20.41 22.15
N LEU A 339 -23.54 21.69 22.34
CA LEU A 339 -23.71 22.41 23.60
C LEU A 339 -25.20 22.75 23.78
N ASP A 340 -26.01 21.71 23.91
CA ASP A 340 -27.46 21.75 24.11
C ASP A 340 -27.87 20.81 25.28
N ASP A 341 -27.10 20.83 26.38
CA ASP A 341 -27.56 20.27 27.67
C ASP A 341 -26.92 20.95 28.90
N GLN A 342 -26.84 22.28 28.87
CA GLN A 342 -26.59 23.10 30.07
C GLN A 342 -27.63 24.22 30.19
N SER A 343 -28.91 23.85 30.14
CA SER A 343 -30.00 24.78 30.47
C SER A 343 -31.28 24.06 30.93
N ARG A 344 -31.17 23.17 31.92
CA ARG A 344 -32.30 22.66 32.74
C ARG A 344 -31.81 21.85 33.96
N ASP A 345 -31.30 22.55 34.96
CA ASP A 345 -31.67 22.29 36.37
C ASP A 345 -30.96 23.31 37.26
N HIS A 346 -31.68 24.37 37.63
CA HIS A 346 -31.43 25.24 38.79
C HIS A 346 -32.69 26.08 39.05
N SER A 347 -33.82 25.42 39.32
CA SER A 347 -35.04 26.08 39.82
C SER A 347 -35.88 25.13 40.66
N CYS A 348 -35.48 24.97 41.92
CA CYS A 348 -36.33 24.42 42.99
C CYS A 348 -35.83 24.88 44.36
N ARG A 349 -36.02 26.17 44.66
CA ARG A 349 -36.04 26.74 46.01
C ARG A 349 -37.01 27.91 46.08
N ALA A 350 -38.19 27.63 46.61
CA ALA A 350 -39.06 28.53 47.37
C ALA A 350 -39.72 27.65 48.45
#